data_AF-R5ABB4-F1
#
_entry.id   AF-R5ABB4-F1
#
_cell.length_a   1.000
_cell.length_b   1.000
_cell.length_c   1.000
_cell.angle_alpha   90.00
_cell.angle_beta   90.00
_cell.angle_gamma   90.00
#
_symmetry.space_group_name_H-M   'P 1'
#
loop_
_entity.id
_entity.type
_entity.pdbx_description
1 polymer ?
#
loop_
_entity_poly.entity_id
_entity_poly.type
_entity_poly.pdbx_seq_one_letter_code
_entity_poly.pdbx_strand_id
1 'polypeptide(L)'
;MSLQMHDRLLWPGGKRKAFTISYDDGVTQDIRLIELLNKYQIKGTFNLNSGLLGQSGMINIGQRPATHNKVSPKEVKQIYAGQEIASHGLYHTTICNTDPARCLNEILTCRKELERLVEHPITGFAYAFGAYDDTVLEALKSCGITYARTIKATHTFDIPENFLIWDPTCHHDDEALPELTEKFLKDTSLFPMLKLFYVWGHSYEFDQNDNWEHMESFLEKMSGHQDIWYATNGEIESYVSAYRQLLFSVDGRFVYNPTCKTIWVGAIGSDSVTEIKPGCVTTLPDPTVL
;
A
#
# COMPACT_ATOMS: atom_id res chain seq x y z
N MET A 1 -0.83 7.63 35.52
CA MET A 1 0.34 8.42 35.12
C MET A 1 1.29 7.49 34.39
N SER A 2 1.36 7.62 33.07
CA SER A 2 2.21 6.81 32.20
C SER A 2 3.27 7.71 31.56
N LEU A 3 4.53 7.28 31.56
CA LEU A 3 5.62 8.02 30.92
C LEU A 3 5.67 7.65 29.43
N GLN A 4 5.61 8.64 28.55
CA GLN A 4 5.58 8.47 27.10
C GLN A 4 6.90 8.98 26.49
N MET A 5 7.64 8.06 25.88
CA MET A 5 8.87 8.35 25.15
C MET A 5 8.55 8.91 23.75
N HIS A 6 9.50 9.66 23.19
CA HIS A 6 9.42 10.21 21.83
C HIS A 6 9.92 9.21 20.78
N ASP A 7 9.44 7.97 20.86
CA ASP A 7 9.91 6.82 20.08
C ASP A 7 8.88 6.30 19.08
N ARG A 8 7.69 6.91 19.02
CA ARG A 8 6.58 6.44 18.19
C ARG A 8 6.67 7.03 16.80
N LEU A 9 6.45 6.19 15.79
CA LEU A 9 6.43 6.61 14.39
C LEU A 9 5.41 7.73 14.14
N LEU A 10 5.82 8.69 13.30
CA LEU A 10 4.95 9.63 12.58
C LEU A 10 5.22 9.48 11.08
N TRP A 11 4.24 9.77 10.24
CA TRP A 11 4.43 9.82 8.79
C TRP A 11 5.29 11.04 8.40
N PRO A 12 5.85 11.07 7.17
CA PRO A 12 6.72 12.15 6.72
C PRO A 12 6.19 13.55 7.01
N GLY A 13 7.06 14.39 7.57
CA GLY A 13 6.69 15.74 8.02
C GLY A 13 5.87 15.77 9.32
N GLY A 14 5.91 14.73 10.14
CA GLY A 14 5.19 14.67 11.43
C GLY A 14 3.69 14.39 11.29
N LYS A 15 3.24 13.89 10.14
CA LYS A 15 1.83 13.59 9.87
C LYS A 15 1.37 12.38 10.68
N ARG A 16 0.07 12.34 10.99
CA ARG A 16 -0.56 11.24 11.74
C ARG A 16 -1.41 10.32 10.86
N LYS A 17 -1.73 10.75 9.64
CA LYS A 17 -2.55 10.01 8.68
C LYS A 17 -1.76 9.72 7.40
N ALA A 18 -1.93 8.53 6.86
CA ALA A 18 -1.48 8.16 5.54
C ALA A 18 -2.61 7.47 4.77
N PHE A 19 -2.66 7.69 3.47
CA PHE A 19 -3.63 7.09 2.57
C PHE A 19 -2.90 6.41 1.42
N THR A 20 -3.33 5.19 1.13
CA THR A 20 -2.81 4.42 -0.01
C THR A 20 -3.94 3.62 -0.65
N ILE A 21 -3.78 3.34 -1.94
CA ILE A 21 -4.73 2.54 -2.70
C ILE A 21 -4.00 1.54 -3.58
N SER A 22 -4.65 0.42 -3.89
CA SER A 22 -4.10 -0.51 -4.86
C SER A 22 -5.16 -1.12 -5.77
N TYR A 23 -4.81 -1.31 -7.04
CA TYR A 23 -5.70 -1.88 -8.03
C TYR A 23 -5.04 -3.05 -8.76
N ASP A 24 -5.83 -4.07 -9.06
CA ASP A 24 -5.30 -5.32 -9.58
C ASP A 24 -5.44 -5.45 -11.09
N ASP A 25 -4.89 -6.56 -11.58
CA ASP A 25 -5.11 -7.14 -12.89
C ASP A 25 -4.43 -6.47 -14.07
N GLY A 26 -4.18 -5.16 -14.05
CA GLY A 26 -3.57 -4.46 -15.18
C GLY A 26 -4.49 -4.35 -16.38
N VAL A 27 -5.73 -3.94 -16.14
CA VAL A 27 -6.78 -3.82 -17.16
C VAL A 27 -6.80 -2.42 -17.78
N THR A 28 -7.37 -2.29 -18.98
CA THR A 28 -7.42 -1.02 -19.72
C THR A 28 -8.15 0.11 -18.97
N GLN A 29 -9.07 -0.23 -18.06
CA GLN A 29 -9.76 0.72 -17.20
C GLN A 29 -8.83 1.43 -16.22
N ASP A 30 -7.66 0.86 -15.93
CA ASP A 30 -6.63 1.52 -15.11
C ASP A 30 -6.24 2.87 -15.71
N ILE A 31 -6.27 3.04 -17.04
CA ILE A 31 -5.93 4.30 -17.70
C ILE A 31 -6.83 5.43 -17.18
N ARG A 32 -8.15 5.23 -17.17
CA ARG A 32 -9.12 6.22 -16.68
C ARG A 32 -8.97 6.44 -15.17
N LEU A 33 -8.72 5.38 -14.41
CA LEU A 33 -8.49 5.50 -12.98
C LEU A 33 -7.24 6.33 -12.69
N ILE A 34 -6.13 6.08 -13.38
CA ILE A 34 -4.87 6.81 -13.22
C ILE A 34 -5.04 8.29 -13.59
N GLU A 35 -5.81 8.61 -14.62
CA GLU A 35 -6.16 10.00 -14.94
C GLU A 35 -6.86 10.70 -13.76
N LEU A 36 -7.81 10.03 -13.11
CA LEU A 36 -8.47 10.53 -11.89
C LEU A 36 -7.48 10.67 -10.72
N LEU A 37 -6.65 9.65 -10.48
CA LEU A 37 -5.63 9.70 -9.42
C LEU A 37 -4.66 10.88 -9.62
N ASN A 38 -4.20 11.08 -10.84
CA ASN A 38 -3.32 12.19 -11.20
C ASN A 38 -4.01 13.56 -11.03
N LYS A 39 -5.29 13.67 -11.43
CA LYS A 39 -6.11 14.88 -11.21
C LYS A 39 -6.16 15.28 -9.73
N TYR A 40 -6.30 14.30 -8.84
CA TYR A 40 -6.39 14.52 -7.39
C TYR A 40 -5.04 14.39 -6.64
N GLN A 41 -3.92 14.25 -7.38
CA GLN A 41 -2.56 14.08 -6.83
C GLN A 41 -2.43 12.92 -5.85
N ILE A 42 -3.17 11.84 -6.09
CA ILE A 42 -3.13 10.61 -5.31
C ILE A 42 -2.22 9.62 -6.02
N LYS A 43 -1.34 8.98 -5.24
CA LYS A 43 -0.54 7.85 -5.69
C LYS A 43 -1.25 6.54 -5.33
N GLY A 44 -1.04 5.52 -6.13
CA GLY A 44 -1.55 4.18 -5.94
C GLY A 44 -0.57 3.12 -6.45
N THR A 45 -0.90 1.87 -6.14
CA THR A 45 -0.12 0.69 -6.50
C THR A 45 -0.93 -0.21 -7.42
N PHE A 46 -0.41 -0.52 -8.60
CA PHE A 46 -1.08 -1.38 -9.57
C PHE A 46 -0.41 -2.74 -9.63
N ASN A 47 -1.16 -3.79 -9.25
CA ASN A 47 -0.68 -5.16 -9.16
C ASN A 47 -0.95 -5.87 -10.50
N LEU A 48 0.10 -6.08 -11.29
CA LEU A 48 -0.04 -6.57 -12.67
C LEU A 48 0.27 -8.07 -12.80
N ASN A 49 -0.42 -8.72 -13.73
CA ASN A 49 -0.13 -10.09 -14.16
C ASN A 49 0.68 -10.09 -15.45
N SER A 50 2.02 -10.22 -15.36
CA SER A 50 2.86 -10.05 -16.55
C SER A 50 2.58 -11.05 -17.68
N GLY A 51 2.11 -12.26 -17.34
CA GLY A 51 1.79 -13.32 -18.30
C GLY A 51 0.46 -13.10 -19.03
N LEU A 52 -0.38 -12.18 -18.54
CA LEU A 52 -1.67 -11.84 -19.13
C LEU A 52 -1.64 -10.51 -19.90
N LEU A 53 -0.59 -9.70 -19.77
CA LEU A 53 -0.50 -8.41 -20.47
C LEU A 53 -0.71 -8.56 -21.99
N GLY A 54 -1.52 -7.66 -22.57
CA GLY A 54 -1.89 -7.66 -23.98
C GLY A 54 -2.98 -8.67 -24.38
N GLN A 55 -3.49 -9.47 -23.46
CA GLN A 55 -4.63 -10.36 -23.71
C GLN A 55 -5.96 -9.60 -23.64
N SER A 56 -6.91 -9.96 -24.50
CA SER A 56 -8.29 -9.48 -24.43
C SER A 56 -9.16 -10.46 -23.65
N GLY A 57 -10.15 -9.93 -22.93
CA GLY A 57 -11.00 -10.75 -22.07
C GLY A 57 -12.32 -10.07 -21.73
N MET A 58 -13.23 -10.83 -21.15
CA MET A 58 -14.50 -10.34 -20.63
C MET A 58 -14.78 -11.03 -19.31
N ILE A 59 -15.17 -10.25 -18.31
CA ILE A 59 -15.58 -10.77 -17.00
C ILE A 59 -17.10 -10.70 -16.90
N ASN A 60 -17.70 -11.84 -16.57
CA ASN A 60 -19.15 -12.02 -16.48
C ASN A 60 -19.63 -12.21 -15.03
N ILE A 61 -18.72 -12.11 -14.07
CA ILE A 61 -19.01 -12.20 -12.64
C ILE A 61 -19.23 -10.76 -12.17
N GLY A 62 -20.42 -10.45 -11.63
CA GLY A 62 -20.81 -9.09 -11.25
C GLY A 62 -22.20 -8.73 -11.74
N GLN A 63 -22.58 -7.45 -11.64
CA GLN A 63 -23.91 -6.98 -12.07
C GLN A 63 -24.08 -6.97 -13.59
N ARG A 64 -23.03 -6.63 -14.32
CA ARG A 64 -23.01 -6.55 -15.78
C ARG A 64 -21.68 -7.10 -16.32
N PRO A 65 -21.66 -7.68 -17.53
CA PRO A 65 -20.40 -8.00 -18.20
C PRO A 65 -19.55 -6.75 -18.40
N ALA A 66 -18.25 -6.85 -18.17
CA ALA A 66 -17.28 -5.79 -18.47
C ALA A 66 -16.07 -6.34 -19.23
N THR A 67 -15.42 -5.47 -20.00
CA THR A 67 -14.16 -5.85 -20.66
C THR A 67 -13.06 -6.02 -19.63
N HIS A 68 -12.31 -7.11 -19.75
CA HIS A 68 -11.15 -7.43 -18.93
C HIS A 68 -9.87 -7.42 -19.79
N ASN A 69 -9.78 -6.44 -20.68
CA ASN A 69 -8.64 -6.31 -21.59
C ASN A 69 -7.43 -5.89 -20.79
N LYS A 70 -6.34 -6.64 -20.89
CA LYS A 70 -5.08 -6.35 -20.24
C LYS A 70 -4.31 -5.32 -21.05
N VAL A 71 -3.68 -4.36 -20.39
CA VAL A 71 -2.88 -3.33 -21.06
C VAL A 71 -1.73 -3.95 -21.86
N SER A 72 -1.31 -3.27 -22.94
CA SER A 72 -0.18 -3.72 -23.74
C SER A 72 1.11 -3.70 -22.91
N PRO A 73 1.95 -4.76 -22.94
CA PRO A 73 3.25 -4.76 -22.27
C PRO A 73 4.13 -3.56 -22.64
N LYS A 74 4.03 -3.08 -23.88
CA LYS A 74 4.83 -1.95 -24.39
C LYS A 74 4.41 -0.60 -23.80
N GLU A 75 3.18 -0.50 -23.31
CA GLU A 75 2.60 0.75 -22.81
C GLU A 75 2.65 0.84 -21.29
N VAL A 76 2.92 -0.27 -20.58
CA VAL A 76 2.96 -0.34 -19.10
C VAL A 76 3.74 0.81 -18.48
N LYS A 77 5.00 1.03 -18.91
CA LYS A 77 5.85 2.09 -18.34
C LYS A 77 5.24 3.49 -18.49
N GLN A 78 4.52 3.74 -19.59
CA GLN A 78 3.90 5.02 -19.87
C GLN A 78 2.57 5.18 -19.11
N ILE A 79 1.71 4.16 -19.13
CA ILE A 79 0.38 4.18 -18.51
C ILE A 79 0.49 4.41 -17.00
N TYR A 80 1.37 3.66 -16.32
CA TYR A 80 1.51 3.72 -14.87
C TYR A 80 2.59 4.72 -14.40
N ALA A 81 2.99 5.66 -15.26
CA ALA A 81 3.98 6.66 -14.86
C ALA A 81 3.49 7.48 -13.66
N GLY A 82 4.32 7.57 -12.62
CA GLY A 82 3.98 8.24 -11.35
C GLY A 82 3.19 7.38 -10.36
N GLN A 83 2.82 6.16 -10.74
CA GLN A 83 2.19 5.15 -9.90
C GLN A 83 3.20 4.03 -9.60
N GLU A 84 2.95 3.23 -8.57
CA GLU A 84 3.75 2.04 -8.32
C GLU A 84 3.23 0.85 -9.13
N ILE A 85 4.13 0.04 -9.67
CA ILE A 85 3.82 -1.28 -10.22
C ILE A 85 4.29 -2.36 -9.23
N ALA A 86 3.38 -3.28 -8.92
CA ALA A 86 3.61 -4.45 -8.09
C ALA A 86 3.18 -5.74 -8.83
N SER A 87 3.55 -6.90 -8.31
CA SER A 87 3.23 -8.19 -8.92
C SER A 87 1.89 -8.74 -8.42
N HIS A 88 1.11 -9.33 -9.33
CA HIS A 88 -0.11 -10.09 -8.97
C HIS A 88 -0.01 -11.58 -9.36
N GLY A 89 1.21 -12.09 -9.47
CA GLY A 89 1.49 -13.42 -10.05
C GLY A 89 1.43 -13.43 -11.58
N LEU A 90 1.92 -14.49 -12.22
CA LEU A 90 2.10 -14.52 -13.67
C LEU A 90 0.76 -14.62 -14.41
N TYR A 91 -0.10 -15.56 -13.98
CA TYR A 91 -1.35 -15.90 -14.68
C TYR A 91 -2.62 -15.76 -13.82
N HIS A 92 -2.57 -15.03 -12.71
CA HIS A 92 -3.69 -14.89 -11.78
C HIS A 92 -4.22 -16.26 -11.28
N THR A 93 -3.31 -17.21 -11.05
CA THR A 93 -3.66 -18.52 -10.47
C THR A 93 -3.54 -18.49 -8.95
N THR A 94 -4.35 -19.29 -8.26
CA THR A 94 -4.01 -19.61 -6.88
C THR A 94 -2.71 -20.42 -6.85
N ILE A 95 -1.73 -19.92 -6.10
CA ILE A 95 -0.44 -20.59 -5.88
C ILE A 95 -0.41 -21.37 -4.56
N CYS A 96 -1.50 -21.31 -3.79
CA CYS A 96 -1.67 -22.14 -2.58
C CYS A 96 -1.74 -23.62 -2.94
N ASN A 97 -1.23 -24.47 -2.05
CA ASN A 97 -1.19 -25.92 -2.24
C ASN A 97 -0.48 -26.37 -3.55
N THR A 98 0.34 -25.51 -4.15
CA THR A 98 1.21 -25.86 -5.28
C THR A 98 2.60 -26.22 -4.78
N ASP A 99 3.38 -26.93 -5.59
CA ASP A 99 4.76 -27.22 -5.20
C ASP A 99 5.60 -25.92 -5.13
N PRO A 100 6.61 -25.86 -4.24
CA PRO A 100 7.42 -24.66 -4.06
C PRO A 100 8.06 -24.13 -5.35
N ALA A 101 8.45 -25.01 -6.29
CA ALA A 101 9.08 -24.58 -7.54
C ALA A 101 8.09 -23.85 -8.44
N ARG A 102 6.83 -24.30 -8.53
CA ARG A 102 5.76 -23.58 -9.23
C ARG A 102 5.42 -22.24 -8.57
N CYS A 103 5.35 -22.21 -7.24
CA CYS A 103 5.12 -20.97 -6.50
C CYS A 103 6.23 -19.93 -6.81
N LEU A 104 7.50 -20.33 -6.71
CA LEU A 104 8.64 -19.50 -7.06
C LEU A 104 8.61 -19.07 -8.54
N ASN A 105 8.25 -19.96 -9.45
CA ASN A 105 8.16 -19.65 -10.87
C ASN A 105 7.11 -18.57 -11.16
N GLU A 106 5.90 -18.68 -10.57
CA GLU A 106 4.84 -17.68 -10.72
C GLU A 106 5.28 -16.31 -10.22
N ILE A 107 5.94 -16.24 -9.05
CA ILE A 107 6.38 -14.99 -8.44
C ILE A 107 7.57 -14.40 -9.20
N LEU A 108 8.66 -15.15 -9.39
CA LEU A 108 9.89 -14.65 -10.00
C LEU A 108 9.74 -14.32 -11.47
N THR A 109 8.99 -15.11 -12.22
CA THR A 109 8.76 -14.82 -13.65
C THR A 109 7.94 -13.55 -13.79
N CYS A 110 6.90 -13.39 -12.96
CA CYS A 110 6.12 -12.16 -12.97
C CYS A 110 6.99 -10.95 -12.64
N ARG A 111 7.73 -11.03 -11.54
CA ARG A 111 8.64 -9.97 -11.10
C ARG A 111 9.66 -9.61 -12.19
N LYS A 112 10.39 -10.59 -12.73
CA LYS A 112 11.42 -10.38 -13.76
C LYS A 112 10.87 -9.69 -15.01
N GLU A 113 9.70 -10.13 -15.49
CA GLU A 113 9.11 -9.53 -16.69
C GLU A 113 8.63 -8.10 -16.45
N LEU A 114 8.00 -7.83 -15.30
CA LEU A 114 7.60 -6.46 -14.96
C LEU A 114 8.81 -5.55 -14.77
N GLU A 115 9.85 -5.98 -14.04
CA GLU A 115 11.10 -5.25 -13.84
C GLU A 115 11.76 -4.87 -15.19
N ARG A 116 11.69 -5.75 -16.19
CA ARG A 116 12.17 -5.47 -17.55
C ARG A 116 11.37 -4.37 -18.25
N LEU A 117 10.07 -4.25 -17.98
CA LEU A 117 9.21 -3.22 -18.58
C LEU A 117 9.40 -1.87 -17.91
N VAL A 118 9.58 -1.84 -16.59
CA VAL A 118 9.59 -0.61 -15.78
C VAL A 118 11.00 -0.10 -15.43
N GLU A 119 12.01 -0.95 -15.58
CA GLU A 119 13.43 -0.66 -15.31
C GLU A 119 13.75 -0.29 -13.85
N HIS A 120 13.01 -0.86 -12.91
CA HIS A 120 13.31 -0.80 -11.48
C HIS A 120 12.91 -2.10 -10.78
N PRO A 121 13.48 -2.42 -9.60
CA PRO A 121 13.09 -3.60 -8.83
C PRO A 121 11.64 -3.54 -8.37
N ILE A 122 10.97 -4.69 -8.37
CA ILE A 122 9.60 -4.84 -7.85
C ILE A 122 9.62 -5.68 -6.60
N THR A 123 9.11 -5.13 -5.51
CA THR A 123 9.06 -5.78 -4.19
C THR A 123 7.65 -5.92 -3.63
N GLY A 124 6.65 -5.38 -4.34
CA GLY A 124 5.24 -5.50 -3.98
C GLY A 124 4.58 -6.72 -4.59
N PHE A 125 3.64 -7.30 -3.84
CA PHE A 125 2.80 -8.39 -4.30
C PHE A 125 1.34 -8.21 -3.89
N ALA A 126 0.43 -8.86 -4.60
CA ALA A 126 -0.95 -9.04 -4.16
C ALA A 126 -1.38 -10.48 -4.41
N TYR A 127 -1.99 -11.11 -3.42
CA TYR A 127 -2.42 -12.51 -3.52
C TYR A 127 -3.65 -12.61 -4.41
N ALA A 128 -3.55 -13.39 -5.50
CA ALA A 128 -4.72 -13.77 -6.28
C ALA A 128 -5.74 -14.45 -5.37
N PHE A 129 -6.99 -13.98 -5.40
CA PHE A 129 -8.07 -14.44 -4.51
C PHE A 129 -7.79 -14.30 -3.00
N GLY A 130 -6.80 -13.47 -2.62
CA GLY A 130 -6.37 -13.34 -1.22
C GLY A 130 -5.77 -14.61 -0.61
N ALA A 131 -5.46 -15.61 -1.43
CA ALA A 131 -5.06 -16.93 -0.97
C ALA A 131 -3.55 -17.00 -0.74
N TYR A 132 -3.15 -17.38 0.47
CA TYR A 132 -1.77 -17.67 0.83
C TYR A 132 -1.68 -18.85 1.83
N ASP A 133 -0.52 -19.48 1.87
CA ASP A 133 -0.11 -20.46 2.88
C ASP A 133 1.37 -20.25 3.25
N ASP A 134 1.91 -21.04 4.17
CA ASP A 134 3.31 -20.92 4.60
C ASP A 134 4.30 -21.12 3.45
N THR A 135 3.98 -21.97 2.47
CA THR A 135 4.84 -22.20 1.30
C THR A 135 4.92 -20.93 0.45
N VAL A 136 3.78 -20.27 0.23
CA VAL A 136 3.72 -19.01 -0.51
C VAL A 136 4.46 -17.89 0.23
N LEU A 137 4.29 -17.79 1.55
CA LEU A 137 4.98 -16.78 2.36
C LEU A 137 6.51 -16.92 2.29
N GLU A 138 7.03 -18.14 2.43
CA GLU A 138 8.47 -18.40 2.31
C GLU A 138 8.98 -18.18 0.87
N ALA A 139 8.17 -18.50 -0.14
CA ALA A 139 8.49 -18.20 -1.52
C ALA A 139 8.60 -16.69 -1.76
N LEU A 140 7.64 -15.88 -1.31
CA LEU A 140 7.69 -14.42 -1.43
C LEU A 140 8.92 -13.82 -0.75
N LYS A 141 9.25 -14.26 0.47
CA LYS A 141 10.49 -13.86 1.16
C LYS A 141 11.72 -14.18 0.34
N SER A 142 11.83 -15.42 -0.13
CA SER A 142 12.95 -15.89 -0.95
C SER A 142 13.06 -15.13 -2.28
N CYS A 143 11.93 -14.67 -2.81
CA CYS A 143 11.86 -13.85 -4.01
C CYS A 143 12.13 -12.36 -3.74
N GLY A 144 12.44 -11.94 -2.51
CA GLY A 144 12.70 -10.54 -2.17
C GLY A 144 11.47 -9.62 -2.27
N ILE A 145 10.27 -10.17 -2.07
CA ILE A 145 9.04 -9.40 -1.88
C ILE A 145 9.02 -8.87 -0.44
N THR A 146 8.67 -7.60 -0.27
CA THR A 146 8.68 -6.91 1.03
C THR A 146 7.27 -6.66 1.59
N TYR A 147 6.26 -6.60 0.72
CA TYR A 147 4.86 -6.58 1.13
C TYR A 147 3.96 -7.40 0.20
N ALA A 148 2.85 -7.88 0.74
CA ALA A 148 1.83 -8.58 -0.02
C ALA A 148 0.42 -8.31 0.54
N ARG A 149 -0.48 -7.79 -0.31
CA ARG A 149 -1.86 -7.48 0.06
C ARG A 149 -2.78 -8.72 0.00
N THR A 150 -3.57 -8.96 1.05
CA THR A 150 -4.68 -9.92 1.09
C THR A 150 -5.98 -9.29 0.56
N ILE A 151 -7.14 -9.90 0.80
CA ILE A 151 -8.47 -9.33 0.48
C ILE A 151 -9.34 -9.10 1.73
N LYS A 152 -8.82 -9.40 2.92
CA LYS A 152 -9.61 -9.34 4.15
C LYS A 152 -9.74 -7.89 4.60
N ALA A 153 -10.95 -7.35 4.62
CA ALA A 153 -11.21 -6.02 5.15
C ALA A 153 -11.05 -6.01 6.67
N THR A 154 -10.24 -5.08 7.19
CA THR A 154 -10.09 -4.88 8.64
C THR A 154 -11.11 -3.90 9.20
N HIS A 155 -11.59 -2.96 8.38
CA HIS A 155 -12.35 -1.77 8.80
C HIS A 155 -11.64 -0.94 9.88
N THR A 156 -10.32 -1.10 10.00
CA THR A 156 -9.44 -0.32 10.89
C THR A 156 -8.33 0.36 10.09
N PHE A 157 -7.61 1.28 10.74
CA PHE A 157 -6.54 2.06 10.12
C PHE A 157 -5.15 1.64 10.64
N ASP A 158 -5.01 0.38 11.02
CA ASP A 158 -3.80 -0.13 11.63
C ASP A 158 -2.70 -0.38 10.59
N ILE A 159 -1.44 -0.30 11.04
CA ILE A 159 -0.29 -0.72 10.24
C ILE A 159 -0.08 -2.21 10.49
N PRO A 160 0.11 -3.05 9.45
CA PRO A 160 0.29 -4.48 9.65
C PRO A 160 1.58 -4.78 10.42
N GLU A 161 1.53 -5.79 11.30
CA GLU A 161 2.73 -6.31 11.95
C GLU A 161 3.68 -6.93 10.90
N ASN A 162 3.10 -7.74 10.00
CA ASN A 162 3.81 -8.40 8.92
C ASN A 162 3.30 -7.87 7.57
N PHE A 163 4.14 -7.13 6.84
CA PHE A 163 3.77 -6.60 5.52
C PHE A 163 3.52 -7.67 4.46
N LEU A 164 3.98 -8.90 4.63
CA LEU A 164 3.63 -10.02 3.75
C LEU A 164 2.21 -10.55 3.99
N ILE A 165 1.54 -10.08 5.04
CA ILE A 165 0.13 -10.35 5.33
C ILE A 165 -0.53 -9.00 5.62
N TRP A 166 -0.70 -8.21 4.56
CA TRP A 166 -1.28 -6.88 4.67
C TRP A 166 -2.75 -6.90 4.31
N ASP A 167 -3.59 -6.94 5.34
CA ASP A 167 -5.04 -6.79 5.22
C ASP A 167 -5.39 -5.30 4.94
N PRO A 168 -6.11 -4.99 3.85
CA PRO A 168 -6.55 -3.63 3.56
C PRO A 168 -7.67 -3.17 4.50
N THR A 169 -7.89 -1.87 4.62
CA THR A 169 -9.01 -1.32 5.40
C THR A 169 -10.34 -1.77 4.82
N CYS A 170 -10.54 -1.63 3.51
CA CYS A 170 -11.75 -2.08 2.82
C CYS A 170 -11.55 -2.18 1.30
N HIS A 171 -12.52 -2.79 0.61
CA HIS A 171 -12.67 -2.70 -0.84
C HIS A 171 -13.27 -1.34 -1.24
N HIS A 172 -13.10 -0.88 -2.48
CA HIS A 172 -13.71 0.39 -2.93
C HIS A 172 -15.25 0.34 -2.99
N ASP A 173 -15.82 -0.87 -3.14
CA ASP A 173 -17.28 -1.10 -3.17
C ASP A 173 -17.81 -1.56 -1.80
N ASP A 174 -16.99 -1.49 -0.74
CA ASP A 174 -17.43 -1.82 0.61
C ASP A 174 -18.46 -0.80 1.10
N GLU A 175 -19.61 -1.28 1.59
CA GLU A 175 -20.69 -0.43 2.12
C GLU A 175 -20.20 0.48 3.27
N ALA A 176 -19.15 0.08 3.99
CA ALA A 176 -18.55 0.86 5.06
C ALA A 176 -17.63 2.00 4.57
N LEU A 177 -17.25 2.04 3.29
CA LEU A 177 -16.29 3.03 2.76
C LEU A 177 -16.68 4.49 3.08
N PRO A 178 -17.95 4.93 2.93
CA PRO A 178 -18.32 6.31 3.27
C PRO A 178 -18.13 6.64 4.75
N GLU A 179 -18.50 5.71 5.65
CA GLU A 179 -18.34 5.88 7.10
C GLU A 179 -16.87 5.87 7.50
N LEU A 180 -16.08 4.93 6.96
CA LEU A 180 -14.64 4.84 7.20
C LEU A 180 -13.92 6.11 6.73
N THR A 181 -14.32 6.68 5.59
CA THR A 181 -13.79 7.95 5.10
C THR A 181 -14.07 9.10 6.06
N GLU A 182 -15.32 9.24 6.52
CA GLU A 182 -15.69 10.27 7.49
C GLU A 182 -14.93 10.11 8.81
N LYS A 183 -14.86 8.88 9.31
CA LYS A 183 -14.11 8.53 10.51
C LYS A 183 -12.64 8.94 10.34
N PHE A 184 -11.98 8.51 9.27
CA PHE A 184 -10.58 8.82 9.03
C PHE A 184 -10.28 10.32 8.96
N LEU A 185 -11.10 11.07 8.21
CA LEU A 185 -10.90 12.50 8.02
C LEU A 185 -11.15 13.30 9.30
N LYS A 186 -12.23 12.99 10.04
CA LYS A 186 -12.61 13.72 11.26
C LYS A 186 -11.82 13.33 12.49
N ASP A 187 -11.14 12.21 12.46
CA ASP A 187 -10.53 11.66 13.66
C ASP A 187 -9.24 12.41 14.06
N THR A 188 -9.35 13.11 15.20
CA THR A 188 -8.30 13.87 15.89
C THR A 188 -7.76 13.15 17.13
N SER A 189 -8.13 11.87 17.32
CA SER A 189 -7.72 11.08 18.47
C SER A 189 -6.20 11.05 18.64
N LEU A 190 -5.74 11.19 19.87
CA LEU A 190 -4.34 10.96 20.23
C LEU A 190 -4.00 9.45 20.28
N PHE A 191 -5.01 8.57 20.18
CA PHE A 191 -4.86 7.12 20.24
C PHE A 191 -5.82 6.41 19.27
N PRO A 192 -5.33 5.54 18.36
CA PRO A 192 -3.91 5.33 18.03
C PRO A 192 -3.30 6.59 17.39
N MET A 193 -2.00 6.81 17.59
CA MET A 193 -1.32 8.02 17.09
C MET A 193 -1.16 8.06 15.56
N LEU A 194 -1.14 6.89 14.92
CA LEU A 194 -1.00 6.75 13.49
C LEU A 194 -2.23 6.07 12.91
N LYS A 195 -2.58 6.48 11.70
CA LYS A 195 -3.64 5.87 10.90
C LYS A 195 -3.15 5.68 9.47
N LEU A 196 -3.44 4.50 8.93
CA LEU A 196 -3.19 4.10 7.57
C LEU A 196 -4.51 3.64 6.96
N PHE A 197 -5.04 4.43 6.02
CA PHE A 197 -6.24 4.05 5.31
C PHE A 197 -5.85 3.43 3.97
N TYR A 198 -6.14 2.14 3.82
CA TYR A 198 -5.79 1.36 2.63
C TYR A 198 -7.03 0.82 1.93
N VAL A 199 -7.32 1.32 0.73
CA VAL A 199 -8.44 0.87 -0.12
C VAL A 199 -7.91 0.07 -1.31
N TRP A 200 -8.62 -0.99 -1.71
CA TRP A 200 -8.27 -1.76 -2.91
C TRP A 200 -9.48 -2.08 -3.79
N GLY A 201 -9.23 -2.51 -5.03
CA GLY A 201 -10.22 -3.18 -5.87
C GLY A 201 -9.77 -3.35 -7.31
N HIS A 202 -10.71 -3.44 -8.25
CA HIS A 202 -10.42 -3.58 -9.67
C HIS A 202 -11.10 -2.47 -10.48
N SER A 203 -10.37 -1.83 -11.39
CA SER A 203 -10.91 -0.70 -12.14
C SER A 203 -12.02 -1.09 -13.13
N TYR A 204 -12.12 -2.37 -13.52
CA TYR A 204 -13.23 -2.87 -14.35
C TYR A 204 -14.57 -2.91 -13.60
N GLU A 205 -14.55 -2.98 -12.26
CA GLU A 205 -15.78 -3.03 -11.44
C GLU A 205 -16.60 -1.74 -11.61
N PHE A 206 -15.94 -0.61 -11.89
CA PHE A 206 -16.62 0.65 -12.17
C PHE A 206 -17.44 0.63 -13.47
N ASP A 207 -17.02 -0.14 -14.48
CA ASP A 207 -17.82 -0.37 -15.68
C ASP A 207 -18.98 -1.33 -15.40
N GLN A 208 -18.76 -2.35 -14.55
CA GLN A 208 -19.82 -3.31 -14.18
C GLN A 208 -20.96 -2.63 -13.41
N ASN A 209 -20.60 -1.74 -12.50
CA ASN A 209 -21.51 -1.07 -11.59
C ASN A 209 -22.01 0.28 -12.11
N ASP A 210 -21.45 0.77 -13.24
CA ASP A 210 -21.81 2.06 -13.84
C ASP A 210 -21.66 3.22 -12.84
N ASN A 211 -20.59 3.19 -12.04
CA ASN A 211 -20.42 4.03 -10.85
C ASN A 211 -19.06 4.77 -10.79
N TRP A 212 -18.45 5.09 -11.92
CA TRP A 212 -17.21 5.88 -11.97
C TRP A 212 -17.27 7.21 -11.19
N GLU A 213 -18.44 7.85 -11.15
CA GLU A 213 -18.66 9.07 -10.36
C GLU A 213 -18.50 8.85 -8.85
N HIS A 214 -18.76 7.63 -8.37
CA HIS A 214 -18.56 7.25 -6.97
C HIS A 214 -17.07 7.29 -6.61
N MET A 215 -16.22 6.72 -7.46
CA MET A 215 -14.76 6.76 -7.27
C MET A 215 -14.23 8.19 -7.35
N GLU A 216 -14.69 8.99 -8.31
CA GLU A 216 -14.27 10.39 -8.43
C GLU A 216 -14.67 11.21 -7.19
N SER A 217 -15.90 11.04 -6.70
CA SER A 217 -16.38 11.71 -5.47
C SER A 217 -15.58 11.30 -4.23
N PHE A 218 -15.20 10.02 -4.14
CA PHE A 218 -14.35 9.51 -3.07
C PHE A 218 -12.94 10.14 -3.12
N LEU A 219 -12.31 10.18 -4.31
CA LEU A 219 -10.98 10.78 -4.49
C LEU A 219 -11.00 12.28 -4.20
N GLU A 220 -12.02 13.00 -4.68
CA GLU A 220 -12.18 14.43 -4.39
C GLU A 220 -12.18 14.68 -2.88
N LYS A 221 -13.01 13.93 -2.15
CA LYS A 221 -13.13 14.04 -0.69
C LYS A 221 -11.86 13.67 0.05
N MET A 222 -11.13 12.67 -0.43
CA MET A 222 -9.89 12.20 0.20
C MET A 222 -8.67 13.04 -0.13
N SER A 223 -8.70 13.85 -1.19
CA SER A 223 -7.53 14.60 -1.67
C SER A 223 -7.32 15.95 -0.99
N GLY A 224 -6.11 16.51 -1.12
CA GLY A 224 -5.81 17.90 -0.73
C GLY A 224 -5.55 18.16 0.75
N HIS A 225 -5.82 17.20 1.64
CA HIS A 225 -5.57 17.35 3.08
C HIS A 225 -4.07 17.34 3.41
N GLN A 226 -3.59 18.40 4.06
CA GLN A 226 -2.16 18.60 4.36
C GLN A 226 -1.62 17.75 5.53
N ASP A 227 -2.52 17.18 6.34
CA ASP A 227 -2.21 16.27 7.45
C ASP A 227 -2.15 14.80 7.01
N ILE A 228 -2.46 14.50 5.74
CA ILE A 228 -2.43 13.16 5.15
C ILE A 228 -1.19 13.01 4.26
N TRP A 229 -0.50 11.89 4.41
CA TRP A 229 0.53 11.46 3.47
C TRP A 229 -0.06 10.52 2.42
N TYR A 230 -0.09 10.96 1.17
CA TYR A 230 -0.51 10.15 0.02
C TYR A 230 0.69 9.39 -0.51
N ALA A 231 0.64 8.06 -0.46
CA ALA A 231 1.78 7.20 -0.75
C ALA A 231 1.36 5.93 -1.47
N THR A 232 2.29 5.33 -2.22
CA THR A 232 2.11 3.96 -2.72
C THR A 232 2.34 2.94 -1.60
N ASN A 233 1.90 1.70 -1.77
CA ASN A 233 2.13 0.63 -0.80
C ASN A 233 3.62 0.43 -0.49
N GLY A 234 4.47 0.42 -1.52
CA GLY A 234 5.92 0.31 -1.36
C GLY A 234 6.55 1.49 -0.63
N GLU A 235 6.03 2.71 -0.80
CA GLU A 235 6.46 3.86 -0.02
C GLU A 235 6.12 3.69 1.47
N ILE A 236 4.91 3.21 1.78
CA ILE A 236 4.48 2.90 3.16
C ILE A 236 5.36 1.83 3.78
N GLU A 237 5.49 0.65 3.14
CA GLU A 237 6.28 -0.46 3.66
C GLU A 237 7.73 -0.03 3.87
N SER A 238 8.35 0.57 2.85
CA SER A 238 9.75 1.00 2.92
C SER A 238 9.99 2.04 4.03
N TYR A 239 9.02 2.92 4.30
CA TYR A 239 9.12 3.91 5.39
C TYR A 239 8.98 3.26 6.77
N VAL A 240 8.00 2.37 6.96
CA VAL A 240 7.81 1.66 8.23
C VAL A 240 8.98 0.72 8.52
N SER A 241 9.49 0.01 7.51
CA SER A 241 10.67 -0.84 7.62
C SER A 241 11.92 -0.05 7.97
N ALA A 242 12.06 1.18 7.48
CA ALA A 242 13.17 2.07 7.89
C ALA A 242 13.04 2.54 9.35
N TYR A 243 11.82 2.87 9.81
CA TYR A 243 11.57 3.17 11.22
C TYR A 243 11.91 1.98 12.14
N ARG A 244 11.52 0.76 11.75
CA ARG A 244 11.82 -0.47 12.53
C ARG A 244 13.32 -0.77 12.64
N GLN A 245 14.17 -0.15 11.82
CA GLN A 245 15.63 -0.29 11.85
C GLN A 245 16.33 0.79 12.69
N LEU A 246 15.59 1.77 13.25
CA LEU A 246 16.18 2.77 14.14
C LEU A 246 16.76 2.12 15.39
N LEU A 247 17.90 2.66 15.84
CA LEU A 247 18.62 2.16 17.02
C LEU A 247 18.48 3.17 18.16
N PHE A 248 17.59 2.88 19.11
CA PHE A 248 17.34 3.73 20.27
C PHE A 248 18.31 3.40 21.42
N SER A 249 18.72 4.42 22.18
CA SER A 249 19.36 4.20 23.48
C SER A 249 18.36 3.56 24.44
N VAL A 250 18.85 2.75 25.39
CA VAL A 250 18.00 2.01 26.34
C VAL A 250 17.12 2.94 27.19
N ASP A 251 17.61 4.15 27.47
CA ASP A 251 16.89 5.20 28.18
C ASP A 251 16.06 6.12 27.27
N GLY A 252 16.03 5.84 25.95
CA GLY A 252 15.30 6.57 24.92
C GLY A 252 15.64 8.06 24.77
N ARG A 253 16.84 8.48 25.18
CA ARG A 253 17.32 9.86 25.01
C ARG A 253 17.95 10.12 23.64
N PHE A 254 18.45 9.10 22.97
CA PHE A 254 19.09 9.24 21.66
C PHE A 254 18.63 8.14 20.72
N VAL A 255 18.64 8.45 19.43
CA VAL A 255 18.32 7.49 18.37
C VAL A 255 19.30 7.66 17.21
N TYR A 256 19.85 6.55 16.73
CA TYR A 256 20.65 6.51 15.51
C TYR A 256 19.80 5.97 14.35
N ASN A 257 19.86 6.65 13.20
CA ASN A 257 19.20 6.23 11.98
C ASN A 257 20.22 5.64 10.98
N PRO A 258 20.32 4.30 10.85
CA PRO A 258 21.24 3.66 9.91
C PRO A 258 20.71 3.64 8.46
N THR A 259 19.50 4.13 8.21
CA THR A 259 18.81 4.00 6.92
C THR A 259 19.05 5.22 6.02
N CYS A 260 18.60 5.15 4.77
CA CYS A 260 18.64 6.26 3.81
C CYS A 260 17.40 7.17 3.85
N LYS A 261 16.44 6.95 4.76
CA LYS A 261 15.22 7.74 4.88
C LYS A 261 15.26 8.61 6.12
N THR A 262 14.82 9.86 6.01
CA THR A 262 14.47 10.66 7.19
C THR A 262 13.24 10.04 7.83
N ILE A 263 13.25 9.86 9.15
CA ILE A 263 12.13 9.32 9.93
C ILE A 263 11.65 10.36 10.92
N TRP A 264 10.34 10.47 11.09
CA TRP A 264 9.72 11.35 12.08
C TRP A 264 9.18 10.54 13.25
N VAL A 265 9.42 11.03 14.46
CA VAL A 265 8.92 10.41 15.69
C VAL A 265 8.25 11.43 16.62
N GLY A 266 7.40 10.95 17.51
CA GLY A 266 6.71 11.73 18.53
C GLY A 266 6.30 10.90 19.75
N ALA A 267 5.51 11.48 20.64
CA ALA A 267 5.00 10.85 21.86
C ALA A 267 3.48 11.04 21.99
N ILE A 268 2.81 10.09 22.67
CA ILE A 268 1.39 10.21 22.99
C ILE A 268 1.19 11.36 23.97
N GLY A 269 0.19 12.22 23.72
CA GLY A 269 -0.08 13.38 24.57
C GLY A 269 0.87 14.57 24.35
N SER A 270 1.71 14.51 23.31
CA SER A 270 2.61 15.59 22.92
C SER A 270 2.48 15.93 21.43
N ASP A 271 2.59 17.23 21.12
CA ASP A 271 2.69 17.76 19.76
C ASP A 271 4.14 17.87 19.28
N SER A 272 5.10 17.43 20.09
CA SER A 272 6.50 17.39 19.68
C SER A 272 6.68 16.46 18.47
N VAL A 273 7.43 16.94 17.49
CA VAL A 273 7.86 16.14 16.35
C VAL A 273 9.37 16.22 16.28
N THR A 274 10.02 15.07 16.16
CA THR A 274 11.48 14.99 16.00
C THR A 274 11.82 14.37 14.66
N GLU A 275 12.62 15.09 13.87
CA GLU A 275 13.16 14.64 12.60
C GLU A 275 14.48 13.89 12.85
N ILE A 276 14.59 12.65 12.36
CA ILE A 276 15.77 11.81 12.49
C ILE A 276 16.36 11.58 11.09
N LYS A 277 17.41 12.33 10.76
CA LYS A 277 18.03 12.30 9.43
C LYS A 277 18.88 11.04 9.20
N PRO A 278 19.02 10.58 7.94
CA PRO A 278 19.91 9.46 7.58
C PRO A 278 21.32 9.62 8.13
N GLY A 279 21.86 8.55 8.73
CA GLY A 279 23.23 8.49 9.24
C GLY A 279 23.49 9.36 10.49
N CYS A 280 22.47 9.95 11.11
CA CYS A 280 22.63 10.82 12.27
C CYS A 280 22.23 10.13 13.58
N VAL A 281 22.86 10.55 14.67
CA VAL A 281 22.37 10.36 16.04
C VAL A 281 21.62 11.62 16.44
N THR A 282 20.36 11.48 16.84
CA THR A 282 19.48 12.58 17.24
C THR A 282 19.12 12.46 18.71
N THR A 283 19.22 13.56 19.46
CA THR A 283 18.70 13.66 20.83
C THR A 283 17.18 13.80 20.79
N LEU A 284 16.49 12.96 21.56
CA LEU A 284 15.04 12.98 21.71
C LEU A 284 14.63 13.92 22.87
N PRO A 285 13.43 14.53 22.81
CA PRO A 285 12.90 15.32 23.91
C PRO A 285 12.74 14.50 25.19
N ASP A 286 12.68 15.20 26.33
CA ASP A 286 12.37 14.56 27.62
C ASP A 286 10.98 13.91 27.57
N PRO A 287 10.79 12.76 28.25
CA PRO A 287 9.53 12.04 28.19
C PRO A 287 8.36 12.86 28.75
N THR A 288 7.19 12.67 28.17
CA THR A 288 5.96 13.36 28.59
C THR A 288 5.12 12.49 29.51
N VAL A 289 4.34 13.12 30.38
CA VAL A 289 3.49 12.43 31.35
C VAL A 289 2.04 12.46 30.85
N LEU A 290 1.47 11.27 30.67
CA LEU A 290 0.06 11.05 30.31
C LEU A 290 -0.77 10.65 31.55
#